data_AF-A0A0D2IF00-F1
#
_entry.id   AF-A0A0D2IF00-F1
#
_cell.length_a   1.000
_cell.length_b   1.000
_cell.length_c   1.000
_cell.angle_alpha   90.00
_cell.angle_beta   90.00
_cell.angle_gamma   90.00
#
_symmetry.space_group_name_H-M   'P 1'
#
loop_
_entity.id
_entity.type
_entity.pdbx_description
1 polymer ?
#
loop_
_entity_poly.entity_id
_entity_poly.type
_entity_poly.pdbx_seq_one_letter_code
_entity_poly.pdbx_strand_id
1 'polypeptide(L)'
;MYCQKCRQPLRIDGSVEELNPASFDLLVVSTGRSQQTSANASRLNYPQERKDLYDRVATQAGSPIYKRNIPAPQDETPSAQHGVAGGHGPSNGNPDMSFVEITQSQVVLPHRDHANRKSRNAEGEGENGGSDPEKDTRLSTQINKTEELFAILSSHSDIDHPICSECTSLLLASFNSRLGTSTRERDSYASFLKSVQQTASSAAHGSQAKSQKAVSHAHKDGESTYEQLKRTESNSQKIRAEIMALEDETQRADLEEQAYWMSRNSLEDDLHEATVRLSFLQEKFAHDHQQLDRLQRTNVYNDTFCIGHDGYFGTINGLRLGRLPNQNVDWAEINAAWGQTLLLLATVAERLKYTFQGYRLRPQGSTSRIEKLEYPQQFPDTARQHAAGRDRGLHSAAANPEPKVTPLDLFSSGDMAIGRLLNHRRFDSGMVAFLDCLGQLGKHVERTSSLDINTKPISNRNAGLRNPPTKRLLPYPIQGDKIGDVSIKLGVGFHQDENFTKACKYALTCCKFLLAHVSNLESQKAA
;
A
#
# COMPACT_ATOMS: atom_id res chain seq x y z
N MET A 1 -25.32 82.56 28.72
CA MET A 1 -24.32 81.48 28.91
C MET A 1 -24.58 80.76 30.23
N TYR A 2 -23.95 79.60 30.46
CA TYR A 2 -24.00 78.88 31.74
C TYR A 2 -22.59 78.62 32.25
N CYS A 3 -22.40 78.56 33.57
CA CYS A 3 -21.14 78.14 34.17
C CYS A 3 -20.88 76.67 33.80
N GLN A 4 -19.75 76.36 33.17
CA GLN A 4 -19.47 74.98 32.75
C GLN A 4 -19.31 74.01 33.95
N LYS A 5 -18.90 74.55 35.11
CA LYS A 5 -18.63 73.76 36.33
C LYS A 5 -19.84 73.53 37.25
N CYS A 6 -20.73 74.51 37.43
CA CYS A 6 -21.95 74.38 38.26
C CYS A 6 -23.27 74.47 37.50
N ARG A 7 -23.24 74.67 36.17
CA ARG A 7 -24.40 74.80 35.26
C ARG A 7 -25.41 75.91 35.62
N GLN A 8 -25.10 76.79 36.57
CA GLN A 8 -25.91 77.99 36.85
C GLN A 8 -25.86 79.00 35.69
N PRO A 9 -26.94 79.75 35.44
CA PRO A 9 -26.97 80.77 34.39
C PRO A 9 -26.01 81.91 34.71
N LEU A 10 -25.17 82.29 33.74
CA LEU A 10 -24.23 83.40 33.86
C LEU A 10 -24.68 84.62 33.07
N ARG A 11 -24.53 85.78 33.71
CA ARG A 11 -24.44 87.09 33.06
C ARG A 11 -22.96 87.40 32.87
N ILE A 12 -22.61 87.86 31.68
CA ILE A 12 -21.29 88.37 31.36
C ILE A 12 -21.21 89.77 31.98
N ASP A 13 -20.03 90.18 32.47
CA ASP A 13 -19.82 91.55 32.92
C ASP A 13 -19.64 92.47 31.70
N GLY A 14 -20.25 93.65 31.71
CA GLY A 14 -20.22 94.59 30.57
C GLY A 14 -18.81 94.97 30.12
N SER A 15 -17.82 94.87 31.01
CA SER A 15 -16.39 95.08 30.71
C SER A 15 -15.83 94.09 29.67
N VAL A 16 -16.42 92.90 29.54
CA VAL A 16 -16.04 91.86 28.57
C VAL A 16 -16.88 91.95 27.29
N GLU A 17 -18.07 92.54 27.38
CA GLU A 17 -18.93 92.78 26.22
C GLU A 17 -18.34 93.89 25.32
N GLU A 18 -17.79 94.99 25.86
CA GLU A 18 -17.24 96.11 25.06
C GLU A 18 -15.72 96.04 24.79
N LEU A 19 -15.16 94.85 24.51
CA LEU A 19 -13.72 94.69 24.24
C LEU A 19 -13.27 95.24 22.87
N ASN A 20 -12.40 96.25 22.91
CA ASN A 20 -11.61 96.70 21.76
C ASN A 20 -10.69 95.56 21.27
N PRO A 21 -10.54 95.28 19.96
CA PRO A 21 -9.65 94.23 19.44
C PRO A 21 -8.22 94.26 20.01
N ALA A 22 -7.62 95.43 20.25
CA ALA A 22 -6.28 95.49 20.88
C ALA A 22 -6.28 94.98 22.33
N SER A 23 -7.38 95.19 23.07
CA SER A 23 -7.56 94.67 24.44
C SER A 23 -7.82 93.16 24.45
N PHE A 24 -8.51 92.65 23.42
CA PHE A 24 -8.74 91.23 23.21
C PHE A 24 -7.41 90.49 22.96
N ASP A 25 -6.59 90.97 22.02
CA ASP A 25 -5.29 90.37 21.71
C ASP A 25 -4.36 90.37 22.94
N LEU A 26 -4.36 91.45 23.74
CA LEU A 26 -3.58 91.50 24.98
C LEU A 26 -4.04 90.47 26.01
N LEU A 27 -5.35 90.22 26.15
CA LEU A 27 -5.87 89.18 27.03
C LEU A 27 -5.45 87.78 26.54
N VAL A 28 -5.60 87.49 25.24
CA VAL A 28 -5.18 86.21 24.62
C VAL A 28 -3.67 85.97 24.76
N VAL A 29 -2.84 87.01 24.61
CA VAL A 29 -1.38 86.90 24.80
C VAL A 29 -1.02 86.71 26.28
N SER A 30 -1.79 87.26 27.22
CA SER A 30 -1.52 87.14 28.65
C SER A 30 -1.74 85.72 29.20
N THR A 31 -2.75 85.00 28.70
CA THR A 31 -3.14 83.67 29.19
C THR A 31 -2.11 82.59 28.83
N GLY A 32 -1.37 82.75 27.73
CA GLY A 32 -0.34 81.80 27.30
C GLY A 32 0.99 81.83 28.06
N ARG A 33 1.23 82.80 28.96
CA ARG A 33 2.56 82.97 29.60
C ARG A 33 2.82 82.15 30.86
N SER A 34 1.83 81.44 31.41
CA SER A 34 1.94 80.78 32.73
C SER A 34 2.54 79.35 32.73
N GLN A 35 2.91 78.79 31.58
CA GLN A 35 3.54 77.46 31.48
C GLN A 35 4.84 77.47 30.64
N GLN A 36 5.82 78.27 31.05
CA GLN A 36 7.20 78.18 30.53
C GLN A 36 8.22 77.77 31.61
N THR A 37 8.03 76.60 32.23
CA THR A 37 9.13 75.89 32.92
C THR A 37 8.97 74.37 32.84
N SER A 38 9.99 73.72 32.27
CA SER A 38 10.34 72.29 32.42
C SER A 38 9.34 71.24 31.91
N ALA A 39 9.63 70.67 30.73
CA ALA A 39 9.11 69.38 30.28
C ALA A 39 10.18 68.58 29.52
N ASN A 40 11.22 68.16 30.23
CA ASN A 40 11.99 66.98 29.82
C ASN A 40 11.21 65.71 30.19
N ALA A 41 11.43 64.64 29.42
CA ALA A 41 10.95 63.27 29.63
C ALA A 41 9.44 62.98 29.42
N SER A 42 9.12 62.46 28.23
CA SER A 42 8.44 61.14 28.08
C SER A 42 8.29 60.74 26.60
N ARG A 43 9.42 60.39 25.95
CA ARG A 43 9.39 59.56 24.74
C ARG A 43 10.06 58.23 25.05
N LEU A 44 9.28 57.15 24.98
CA LEU A 44 9.78 55.78 25.10
C LEU A 44 10.79 55.54 23.96
N ASN A 45 12.01 55.17 24.33
CA ASN A 45 13.15 55.19 23.42
C ASN A 45 13.24 53.86 22.66
N TYR A 46 12.41 53.69 21.63
CA TYR A 46 12.51 52.56 20.71
C TYR A 46 13.62 52.83 19.66
N PRO A 47 14.49 51.85 19.35
CA PRO A 47 15.50 52.02 18.30
C PRO A 47 14.85 52.34 16.95
N GLN A 48 15.36 53.34 16.23
CA GLN A 48 14.78 53.79 14.95
C GLN A 48 14.72 52.68 13.90
N GLU A 49 15.74 51.82 13.82
CA GLU A 49 15.73 50.62 12.95
C GLU A 49 14.49 49.73 13.14
N ARG A 50 13.99 49.60 14.39
CA ARG A 50 12.83 48.75 14.67
C ARG A 50 11.54 49.36 14.13
N LYS A 51 11.46 50.69 14.12
CA LYS A 51 10.34 51.43 13.51
C LYS A 51 10.42 51.33 11.98
N ASP A 52 11.60 51.56 11.42
CA ASP A 52 11.82 51.52 9.96
C ASP A 52 11.62 50.11 9.38
N LEU A 53 11.89 49.05 10.16
CA LEU A 53 11.52 47.67 9.82
C LEU A 53 10.00 47.46 9.85
N TYR A 54 9.33 47.93 10.90
CA TYR A 54 7.88 47.79 11.05
C TYR A 54 7.12 48.48 9.92
N ASP A 55 7.45 49.74 9.62
CA ASP A 55 6.80 50.54 8.57
C ASP A 55 7.07 49.94 7.16
N ARG A 56 8.24 49.32 6.94
CA ARG A 56 8.60 48.62 5.69
C ARG A 56 7.87 47.29 5.51
N VAL A 57 7.68 46.52 6.57
CA VAL A 57 6.93 45.24 6.52
C VAL A 57 5.42 45.49 6.42
N ALA A 58 4.89 46.48 7.14
CA ALA A 58 3.47 46.84 7.10
C ALA A 58 2.99 47.30 5.71
N THR A 59 3.88 47.90 4.91
CA THR A 59 3.59 48.33 3.54
C THR A 59 3.71 47.21 2.48
N GLN A 60 4.24 46.03 2.84
CA GLN A 60 4.39 44.88 1.94
C GLN A 60 3.58 43.64 2.40
N ALA A 61 2.52 43.84 3.18
CA ALA A 61 1.64 42.75 3.62
C ALA A 61 0.84 42.15 2.45
N GLY A 62 1.31 41.03 1.91
CA GLY A 62 0.57 40.22 0.94
C GLY A 62 -0.70 39.59 1.54
N SER A 63 -1.61 39.14 0.68
CA SER A 63 -2.84 38.47 1.12
C SER A 63 -2.54 37.17 1.90
N PRO A 64 -3.15 36.92 3.07
CA PRO A 64 -2.81 35.78 3.91
C PRO A 64 -3.15 34.44 3.24
N ILE A 65 -2.16 33.54 3.20
CA ILE A 65 -2.21 32.25 2.49
C ILE A 65 -3.16 31.23 3.17
N TYR A 66 -3.51 31.44 4.45
CA TYR A 66 -4.50 30.62 5.16
C TYR A 66 -5.61 31.49 5.79
N LYS A 67 -6.84 31.36 5.25
CA LYS A 67 -8.05 31.78 5.97
C LYS A 67 -8.54 30.64 6.86
N ARG A 68 -8.27 30.74 8.16
CA ARG A 68 -8.92 29.89 9.16
C ARG A 68 -10.32 30.45 9.42
N ASN A 69 -11.32 29.99 8.68
CA ASN A 69 -12.72 30.34 8.96
C ASN A 69 -13.12 29.71 10.30
N ILE A 70 -13.24 30.56 11.33
CA ILE A 70 -13.84 30.20 12.62
C ILE A 70 -15.33 30.56 12.50
N PRO A 71 -16.26 29.60 12.59
CA PRO A 71 -17.69 29.91 12.65
C PRO A 71 -18.00 30.79 13.88
N ALA A 72 -18.93 31.72 13.73
CA ALA A 72 -19.41 32.50 14.88
C ALA A 72 -20.05 31.54 15.91
N PRO A 73 -19.88 31.78 17.23
CA PRO A 73 -20.55 30.99 18.24
C PRO A 73 -22.07 31.15 18.10
N GLN A 74 -22.81 30.04 18.09
CA GLN A 74 -24.27 30.07 18.17
C GLN A 74 -24.68 30.21 19.63
N ASP A 75 -25.46 31.24 19.95
CA ASP A 75 -26.13 31.37 21.24
C ASP A 75 -27.26 30.33 21.31
N GLU A 76 -27.04 29.22 22.01
CA GLU A 76 -28.12 28.32 22.40
C GLU A 76 -28.68 28.70 23.78
N THR A 77 -29.95 29.10 23.80
CA THR A 77 -30.70 29.41 25.02
C THR A 77 -30.99 28.16 25.84
N PRO A 78 -30.92 28.20 27.19
CA PRO A 78 -31.11 27.02 28.01
C PRO A 78 -32.59 26.60 28.08
N SER A 79 -32.84 25.31 27.96
CA SER A 79 -34.10 24.66 28.38
C SER A 79 -33.79 23.28 28.97
N ALA A 80 -34.63 22.87 29.92
CA ALA A 80 -34.22 21.95 30.97
C ALA A 80 -34.65 20.48 30.77
N GLN A 81 -34.02 19.62 31.58
CA GLN A 81 -34.50 18.35 32.15
C GLN A 81 -33.87 17.00 31.69
N HIS A 82 -33.54 16.22 32.72
CA HIS A 82 -33.39 14.76 32.82
C HIS A 82 -32.26 14.00 32.09
N GLY A 83 -31.40 13.33 32.89
CA GLY A 83 -31.42 11.85 32.84
C GLY A 83 -30.11 11.03 32.83
N VAL A 84 -29.42 10.93 33.97
CA VAL A 84 -28.84 9.68 34.54
C VAL A 84 -27.81 8.82 33.74
N ALA A 85 -26.61 8.71 34.34
CA ALA A 85 -25.66 7.58 34.41
C ALA A 85 -24.80 7.15 33.19
N GLY A 86 -23.58 6.69 33.52
CA GLY A 86 -22.71 5.89 32.65
C GLY A 86 -21.30 6.46 32.51
N GLY A 87 -20.36 6.09 33.39
CA GLY A 87 -18.94 6.46 33.25
C GLY A 87 -18.08 5.25 32.91
N HIS A 88 -16.99 5.46 32.17
CA HIS A 88 -15.70 4.76 32.24
C HIS A 88 -14.67 5.55 31.43
N GLY A 89 -13.43 5.67 31.95
CA GLY A 89 -12.35 6.43 31.32
C GLY A 89 -11.62 5.67 30.20
N PRO A 90 -10.51 6.24 29.70
CA PRO A 90 -9.24 5.58 30.00
C PRO A 90 -8.15 6.51 30.56
N SER A 91 -7.20 5.90 31.25
CA SER A 91 -5.98 6.55 31.80
C SER A 91 -4.79 6.39 30.86
N ASN A 92 -3.75 7.19 31.14
CA ASN A 92 -2.36 7.11 30.64
C ASN A 92 -2.08 7.55 29.19
N GLY A 93 -1.43 8.72 29.08
CA GLY A 93 0.04 8.68 29.01
C GLY A 93 0.72 9.25 27.77
N ASN A 94 0.89 10.57 27.71
CA ASN A 94 2.22 11.19 27.94
C ASN A 94 2.11 12.73 28.04
N PRO A 95 2.76 13.37 29.04
CA PRO A 95 2.69 14.82 29.24
C PRO A 95 3.98 15.51 28.74
N ASP A 96 3.98 16.01 27.52
CA ASP A 96 5.03 16.95 27.08
C ASP A 96 4.50 17.97 26.07
N MET A 97 3.80 18.99 26.58
CA MET A 97 3.67 20.33 26.00
C MET A 97 3.33 21.29 27.15
N SER A 98 4.17 22.28 27.41
CA SER A 98 3.90 23.30 28.44
C SER A 98 2.83 24.28 27.94
N PHE A 99 1.77 24.45 28.74
CA PHE A 99 0.76 25.48 28.50
C PHE A 99 1.16 26.76 29.23
N VAL A 100 1.36 27.86 28.50
CA VAL A 100 1.57 29.18 29.10
C VAL A 100 0.22 29.85 29.29
N GLU A 101 -0.27 29.81 30.53
CA GLU A 101 -1.51 30.48 30.92
C GLU A 101 -1.28 31.99 31.07
N ILE A 102 -1.63 32.77 30.03
CA ILE A 102 -1.60 34.23 30.10
C ILE A 102 -2.88 34.71 30.78
N THR A 103 -2.74 35.15 32.02
CA THR A 103 -3.83 35.73 32.81
C THR A 103 -4.41 36.99 32.14
N GLN A 104 -5.73 37.10 32.19
CA GLN A 104 -6.49 38.19 31.59
C GLN A 104 -6.12 39.55 32.20
N SER A 105 -5.78 40.54 31.35
CA SER A 105 -5.97 41.96 31.67
C SER A 105 -5.89 42.87 30.45
N GLN A 106 -6.96 43.64 30.25
CA GLN A 106 -7.01 44.95 29.57
C GLN A 106 -6.71 45.00 28.06
N VAL A 107 -7.76 45.00 27.24
CA VAL A 107 -7.80 45.73 25.96
C VAL A 107 -9.06 46.59 25.93
N VAL A 108 -8.89 47.91 25.99
CA VAL A 108 -9.96 48.89 25.74
C VAL A 108 -9.97 49.23 24.25
N LEU A 109 -11.14 49.18 23.62
CA LEU A 109 -11.34 49.58 22.23
C LEU A 109 -11.38 51.12 22.11
N PRO A 110 -10.53 51.76 21.28
CA PRO A 110 -10.75 53.14 20.88
C PRO A 110 -11.75 53.18 19.70
N HIS A 111 -12.89 53.84 19.92
CA HIS A 111 -13.83 54.19 18.86
C HIS A 111 -13.17 55.17 17.88
N ARG A 112 -13.25 54.92 16.57
CA ARG A 112 -12.79 55.85 15.53
C ARG A 112 -13.98 56.38 14.76
N ASP A 113 -14.46 57.54 15.16
CA ASP A 113 -15.17 58.43 14.24
C ASP A 113 -14.19 59.01 13.21
N HIS A 114 -14.62 59.10 11.96
CA HIS A 114 -14.43 60.32 11.17
C HIS A 114 -15.40 60.36 9.98
N ALA A 115 -15.98 61.52 9.76
CA ALA A 115 -17.02 61.77 8.78
C ALA A 115 -16.53 61.71 7.32
N ASN A 116 -17.45 61.42 6.42
CA ASN A 116 -17.41 61.98 5.06
C ASN A 116 -18.83 62.31 4.59
N ARG A 117 -19.21 63.59 4.67
CA ARG A 117 -20.54 64.09 4.27
C ARG A 117 -20.43 64.71 2.88
N LYS A 118 -21.00 64.05 1.87
CA LYS A 118 -20.92 64.48 0.46
C LYS A 118 -22.02 65.49 0.13
N SER A 119 -21.66 66.57 -0.54
CA SER A 119 -22.56 67.66 -0.94
C SER A 119 -23.65 67.23 -1.93
N ARG A 120 -24.85 67.81 -1.79
CA ARG A 120 -25.84 68.02 -2.87
C ARG A 120 -26.55 69.35 -2.67
N ASN A 121 -26.65 70.14 -3.74
CA ASN A 121 -27.42 71.38 -3.82
C ASN A 121 -28.90 71.08 -4.14
N ALA A 122 -29.84 71.91 -3.68
CA ALA A 122 -30.59 72.86 -4.53
C ALA A 122 -31.87 73.39 -3.84
N GLU A 123 -32.04 74.73 -3.93
CA GLU A 123 -33.29 75.50 -4.13
C GLU A 123 -34.49 75.40 -3.15
N GLY A 124 -35.07 76.57 -2.86
CA GLY A 124 -36.25 76.78 -2.03
C GLY A 124 -36.40 78.26 -1.63
N GLU A 125 -37.26 78.99 -2.32
CA GLU A 125 -37.46 80.45 -2.18
C GLU A 125 -38.24 80.85 -0.91
N GLY A 126 -38.11 82.11 -0.47
CA GLY A 126 -38.90 82.70 0.60
C GLY A 126 -38.59 84.19 0.82
N GLU A 127 -39.58 85.05 0.59
CA GLU A 127 -39.38 86.51 0.46
C GLU A 127 -39.31 87.30 1.79
N ASN A 128 -38.33 88.21 1.83
CA ASN A 128 -38.43 89.65 2.17
C ASN A 128 -39.16 90.14 3.45
N GLY A 129 -38.49 91.02 4.21
CA GLY A 129 -39.07 91.78 5.33
C GLY A 129 -38.00 92.37 6.26
N GLY A 130 -37.49 93.57 5.96
CA GLY A 130 -36.23 94.06 6.51
C GLY A 130 -36.25 94.70 7.91
N SER A 131 -35.11 94.56 8.61
CA SER A 131 -34.65 95.38 9.74
C SER A 131 -33.12 95.57 9.65
N ASP A 132 -32.59 96.67 10.20
CA ASP A 132 -31.20 97.13 10.00
C ASP A 132 -30.12 96.05 10.24
N PRO A 133 -29.27 95.72 9.24
CA PRO A 133 -28.25 94.67 9.39
C PRO A 133 -27.05 95.09 10.26
N GLU A 134 -26.84 96.38 10.53
CA GLU A 134 -25.65 96.86 11.26
C GLU A 134 -25.66 96.55 12.78
N LYS A 135 -26.83 96.40 13.40
CA LYS A 135 -26.92 96.04 14.83
C LYS A 135 -26.75 94.55 15.07
N ASP A 136 -27.39 93.70 14.27
CA ASP A 136 -27.27 92.25 14.41
C ASP A 136 -25.87 91.74 14.02
N THR A 137 -25.21 92.38 13.05
CA THR A 137 -23.79 92.10 12.75
C THR A 137 -22.84 92.52 13.89
N ARG A 138 -23.10 93.63 14.57
CA ARG A 138 -22.34 94.01 15.78
C ARG A 138 -22.58 93.04 16.93
N LEU A 139 -23.83 92.69 17.24
CA LEU A 139 -24.15 91.80 18.35
C LEU A 139 -23.60 90.37 18.12
N SER A 140 -23.73 89.84 16.90
CA SER A 140 -23.18 88.52 16.56
C SER A 140 -21.66 88.48 16.57
N THR A 141 -20.97 89.51 16.04
CA THR A 141 -19.50 89.58 16.14
C THR A 141 -19.01 89.77 17.58
N GLN A 142 -19.79 90.42 18.44
CA GLN A 142 -19.52 90.56 19.88
C GLN A 142 -19.68 89.23 20.61
N ILE A 143 -20.78 88.49 20.38
CA ILE A 143 -21.00 87.15 20.94
C ILE A 143 -19.88 86.19 20.49
N ASN A 144 -19.60 86.12 19.19
CA ASN A 144 -18.55 85.24 18.64
C ASN A 144 -17.18 85.52 19.26
N LYS A 145 -16.80 86.79 19.48
CA LYS A 145 -15.57 87.15 20.20
C LYS A 145 -15.57 86.66 21.64
N THR A 146 -16.68 86.79 22.37
CA THR A 146 -16.74 86.28 23.76
C THR A 146 -16.65 84.75 23.82
N GLU A 147 -17.24 84.04 22.85
CA GLU A 147 -17.10 82.58 22.72
C GLU A 147 -15.67 82.17 22.37
N GLU A 148 -15.01 82.87 21.45
CA GLU A 148 -13.61 82.69 21.09
C GLU A 148 -12.67 82.92 22.29
N LEU A 149 -12.90 83.98 23.08
CA LEU A 149 -12.14 84.24 24.31
C LEU A 149 -12.23 83.06 25.29
N PHE A 150 -13.45 82.56 25.54
CA PHE A 150 -13.65 81.44 26.46
C PHE A 150 -13.11 80.13 25.90
N ALA A 151 -13.17 79.90 24.58
CA ALA A 151 -12.53 78.75 23.94
C ALA A 151 -11.00 78.79 24.10
N ILE A 152 -10.37 79.95 23.92
CA ILE A 152 -8.92 80.14 24.13
C ILE A 152 -8.53 79.92 25.60
N LEU A 153 -9.30 80.48 26.55
CA LEU A 153 -9.10 80.24 27.99
C LEU A 153 -9.24 78.75 28.35
N SER A 154 -10.22 78.08 27.75
CA SER A 154 -10.48 76.65 27.89
C SER A 154 -9.43 75.76 27.22
N SER A 155 -8.69 76.24 26.21
CA SER A 155 -7.58 75.49 25.60
C SER A 155 -6.27 75.62 26.38
N HIS A 156 -6.12 76.70 27.15
CA HIS A 156 -4.93 76.97 27.97
C HIS A 156 -5.07 76.58 29.45
N SER A 157 -6.19 75.94 29.84
CA SER A 157 -6.41 75.46 31.20
C SER A 157 -7.22 74.16 31.20
N ASP A 158 -7.02 73.30 32.19
CA ASP A 158 -7.72 72.01 32.33
C ASP A 158 -9.21 72.15 32.72
N ILE A 159 -9.84 73.30 32.45
CA ILE A 159 -11.14 73.69 32.97
C ILE A 159 -11.93 74.45 31.91
N ASP A 160 -13.12 73.94 31.59
CA ASP A 160 -14.01 74.60 30.63
C ASP A 160 -14.50 75.96 31.14
N HIS A 161 -14.37 76.99 30.31
CA HIS A 161 -14.84 78.34 30.58
C HIS A 161 -16.15 78.62 29.80
N PRO A 162 -17.03 79.54 30.26
CA PRO A 162 -16.92 80.39 31.44
C PRO A 162 -17.28 79.69 32.76
N ILE A 163 -16.72 80.20 33.87
CA ILE A 163 -17.00 79.77 35.25
C ILE A 163 -17.55 80.91 36.09
N CYS A 164 -18.39 80.61 37.09
CA CYS A 164 -18.92 81.61 38.02
C CYS A 164 -17.89 82.02 39.08
N SER A 165 -18.06 83.20 39.69
CA SER A 165 -17.18 83.72 40.75
C SER A 165 -17.00 82.76 41.93
N GLU A 166 -18.06 82.06 42.35
CA GLU A 166 -18.01 81.05 43.41
C GLU A 166 -17.21 79.79 43.00
N CYS A 167 -17.33 79.36 41.74
CA CYS A 167 -16.49 78.28 41.20
C CYS A 167 -15.03 78.70 41.09
N THR A 168 -14.76 79.96 40.74
CA THR A 168 -13.41 80.53 40.67
C THR A 168 -12.76 80.62 42.05
N SER A 169 -13.49 81.07 43.08
CA SER A 169 -12.93 81.15 44.45
C SER A 169 -12.62 79.77 45.03
N LEU A 170 -13.49 78.77 44.81
CA LEU A 170 -13.22 77.37 45.17
C LEU A 170 -12.02 76.79 44.41
N LEU A 171 -11.85 77.14 43.13
CA LEU A 171 -10.68 76.74 42.34
C LEU A 171 -9.40 77.36 42.88
N LEU A 172 -9.38 78.67 43.15
CA LEU A 172 -8.23 79.36 43.73
C LEU A 172 -7.87 78.80 45.11
N ALA A 173 -8.85 78.46 45.96
CA ALA A 173 -8.60 77.78 47.22
C ALA A 173 -7.94 76.40 47.02
N SER A 174 -8.41 75.61 46.03
CA SER A 174 -7.82 74.30 45.70
C SER A 174 -6.40 74.41 45.12
N PHE A 175 -6.13 75.42 44.28
CA PHE A 175 -4.80 75.68 43.73
C PHE A 175 -3.83 76.19 44.81
N ASN A 176 -4.26 77.06 45.72
CA ASN A 176 -3.45 77.49 46.86
C ASN A 176 -3.11 76.32 47.80
N SER A 177 -4.03 75.37 48.00
CA SER A 177 -3.76 74.14 48.75
C SER A 177 -2.72 73.25 48.05
N ARG A 178 -2.87 73.02 46.73
CA ARG A 178 -1.88 72.28 45.90
C ARG A 178 -0.50 72.94 45.86
N LEU A 179 -0.46 74.28 45.79
CA LEU A 179 0.79 75.05 45.88
C LEU A 179 1.41 74.92 47.27
N GLY A 180 0.60 74.94 48.33
CA GLY A 180 1.04 74.73 49.71
C GLY A 180 1.60 73.33 49.98
N THR A 181 1.08 72.28 49.33
CA THR A 181 1.66 70.93 49.42
C THR A 181 2.95 70.83 48.61
N SER A 182 2.96 71.33 47.37
CA SER A 182 4.14 71.27 46.50
C SER A 182 5.32 72.10 47.06
N THR A 183 5.07 73.25 47.67
CA THR A 183 6.12 74.03 48.34
C THR A 183 6.70 73.29 49.55
N ARG A 184 5.89 72.58 50.34
CA ARG A 184 6.38 71.73 51.45
C ARG A 184 7.22 70.56 50.96
N GLU A 185 6.85 69.93 49.85
CA GLU A 185 7.66 68.86 49.22
C GLU A 185 8.99 69.41 48.70
N ARG A 186 8.98 70.55 48.00
CA ARG A 186 10.21 71.24 47.57
C ARG A 186 11.10 71.56 48.77
N ASP A 187 10.54 72.05 49.85
CA ASP A 187 11.29 72.46 51.04
C ASP A 187 11.78 71.25 51.86
N SER A 188 11.08 70.12 51.83
CA SER A 188 11.56 68.84 52.38
C SER A 188 12.70 68.25 51.54
N TYR A 189 12.61 68.26 50.21
CA TYR A 189 13.73 67.90 49.33
C TYR A 189 14.93 68.84 49.49
N ALA A 190 14.71 70.15 49.64
CA ALA A 190 15.77 71.12 49.84
C ALA A 190 16.46 70.97 51.20
N SER A 191 15.72 70.64 52.26
CA SER A 191 16.29 70.35 53.58
C SER A 191 17.00 68.99 53.62
N PHE A 192 16.50 67.97 52.91
CA PHE A 192 17.23 66.70 52.72
C PHE A 192 18.52 66.89 51.93
N LEU A 193 18.50 67.66 50.83
CA LEU A 193 19.72 68.01 50.09
C LEU A 193 20.73 68.75 50.97
N LYS A 194 20.27 69.71 51.77
CA LYS A 194 21.11 70.41 52.75
C LYS A 194 21.68 69.45 53.81
N SER A 195 20.91 68.49 54.32
CA SER A 195 21.42 67.54 55.32
C SER A 195 22.44 66.55 54.73
N VAL A 196 22.24 66.09 53.49
CA VAL A 196 23.21 65.27 52.75
C VAL A 196 24.48 66.08 52.46
N GLN A 197 24.34 67.34 52.01
CA GLN A 197 25.48 68.23 51.79
C GLN A 197 26.22 68.55 53.09
N GLN A 198 25.52 68.79 54.20
CA GLN A 198 26.13 69.08 55.50
C GLN A 198 26.81 67.83 56.10
N THR A 199 26.26 66.63 55.87
CA THR A 199 26.92 65.35 56.19
C THR A 199 28.19 65.19 55.34
N ALA A 200 28.14 65.51 54.04
CA ALA A 200 29.31 65.50 53.17
C ALA A 200 30.36 66.55 53.57
N SER A 201 29.96 67.76 53.96
CA SER A 201 30.87 68.84 54.40
C SER A 201 31.51 68.55 55.76
N SER A 202 30.76 68.01 56.72
CA SER A 202 31.30 67.61 58.03
C SER A 202 32.23 66.40 57.91
N ALA A 203 31.98 65.47 56.98
CA ALA A 203 32.94 64.45 56.60
C ALA A 203 34.18 65.04 55.87
N ALA A 204 34.02 66.07 55.03
CA ALA A 204 35.09 66.58 54.17
C ALA A 204 36.31 67.12 54.93
N HIS A 205 36.10 67.83 56.05
CA HIS A 205 37.20 68.44 56.83
C HIS A 205 38.20 67.44 57.45
N GLY A 206 37.86 66.14 57.51
CA GLY A 206 38.77 65.07 57.94
C GLY A 206 39.02 63.97 56.90
N SER A 207 38.45 64.05 55.69
CA SER A 207 38.42 62.90 54.76
C SER A 207 38.65 63.19 53.27
N GLN A 208 38.98 64.43 52.85
CA GLN A 208 39.35 64.71 51.45
C GLN A 208 40.37 63.70 50.89
N ALA A 209 41.45 63.39 51.62
CA ALA A 209 42.46 62.41 51.19
C ALA A 209 41.93 60.96 51.11
N LYS A 210 40.88 60.59 51.86
CA LYS A 210 40.21 59.27 51.74
C LYS A 210 39.27 59.25 50.54
N SER A 211 38.50 60.32 50.32
CA SER A 211 37.62 60.48 49.16
C SER A 211 38.42 60.46 47.84
N GLN A 212 39.52 61.21 47.76
CA GLN A 212 40.38 61.28 46.57
C GLN A 212 41.11 59.96 46.27
N LYS A 213 41.46 59.19 47.32
CA LYS A 213 41.93 57.80 47.18
C LYS A 213 40.84 56.83 46.74
N ALA A 214 39.61 56.96 47.25
CA ALA A 214 38.48 56.14 46.81
C ALA A 214 38.11 56.39 45.35
N VAL A 215 38.09 57.66 44.91
CA VAL A 215 37.86 58.05 43.50
C VAL A 215 38.95 57.49 42.58
N SER A 216 40.22 57.59 42.98
CA SER A 216 41.33 57.05 42.15
C SER A 216 41.42 55.51 42.17
N HIS A 217 40.96 54.85 43.23
CA HIS A 217 40.80 53.39 43.25
C HIS A 217 39.67 52.96 42.31
N ALA A 218 38.49 53.57 42.44
CA ALA A 218 37.34 53.30 41.57
C ALA A 218 37.63 53.58 40.08
N HIS A 219 38.46 54.59 39.76
CA HIS A 219 38.91 54.84 38.39
C HIS A 219 39.78 53.70 37.85
N LYS A 220 40.75 53.23 38.64
CA LYS A 220 41.63 52.10 38.25
C LYS A 220 40.88 50.78 38.15
N ASP A 221 39.92 50.54 39.03
CA ASP A 221 39.01 49.38 38.93
C ASP A 221 38.15 49.48 37.66
N GLY A 222 37.65 50.68 37.34
CA GLY A 222 36.91 50.97 36.11
C GLY A 222 37.74 50.73 34.84
N GLU A 223 38.99 51.18 34.82
CA GLU A 223 39.92 50.93 33.70
C GLU A 223 40.25 49.43 33.55
N SER A 224 40.54 48.75 34.65
CA SER A 224 40.82 47.29 34.68
C SER A 224 39.62 46.46 34.21
N THR A 225 38.41 46.77 34.70
CA THR A 225 37.18 46.09 34.30
C THR A 225 36.80 46.38 32.84
N TYR A 226 37.05 47.60 32.35
CA TYR A 226 36.87 47.94 30.94
C TYR A 226 37.86 47.21 30.02
N GLU A 227 39.13 47.07 30.41
CA GLU A 227 40.11 46.29 29.66
C GLU A 227 39.79 44.79 29.65
N GLN A 228 39.29 44.25 30.76
CA GLN A 228 38.75 42.89 30.83
C GLN A 228 37.54 42.70 29.90
N LEU A 229 36.59 43.63 29.90
CA LEU A 229 35.42 43.61 29.01
C LEU A 229 35.84 43.60 27.53
N LYS A 230 36.74 44.50 27.14
CA LYS A 230 37.28 44.55 25.77
C LYS A 230 37.95 43.23 25.36
N ARG A 231 38.63 42.56 26.29
CA ARG A 231 39.27 41.26 26.05
C ARG A 231 38.25 40.13 25.92
N THR A 232 37.19 40.11 26.74
CA THR A 232 36.13 39.09 26.64
C THR A 232 35.27 39.28 25.40
N GLU A 233 34.97 40.52 25.00
CA GLU A 233 34.31 40.82 23.72
C GLU A 233 35.11 40.34 22.52
N SER A 234 36.42 40.64 22.46
CA SER A 234 37.29 40.16 21.38
C SER A 234 37.38 38.63 21.33
N ASN A 235 37.43 37.96 22.48
CA ASN A 235 37.40 36.49 22.54
C ASN A 235 36.04 35.93 22.12
N SER A 236 34.92 36.55 22.51
CA SER A 236 33.58 36.15 22.10
C SER A 236 33.39 36.27 20.58
N GLN A 237 33.92 37.32 19.96
CA GLN A 237 33.90 37.49 18.50
C GLN A 237 34.68 36.37 17.78
N LYS A 238 35.86 35.97 18.29
CA LYS A 238 36.65 34.86 17.74
C LYS A 238 35.91 33.54 17.83
N ILE A 239 35.37 33.21 19.01
CA ILE A 239 34.63 31.97 19.24
C ILE A 239 33.36 31.92 18.37
N ARG A 240 32.64 33.04 18.19
CA ARG A 240 31.49 33.09 17.27
C ARG A 240 31.87 32.85 15.80
N ALA A 241 33.03 33.34 15.36
CA ALA A 241 33.53 33.08 14.01
C ALA A 241 33.95 31.61 13.83
N GLU A 242 34.55 31.01 14.85
CA GLU A 242 34.91 29.58 14.89
C GLU A 242 33.66 28.69 14.87
N ILE A 243 32.62 29.04 15.65
CA ILE A 243 31.32 28.33 15.63
C ILE A 243 30.69 28.37 14.22
N MET A 244 30.60 29.54 13.57
CA MET A 244 30.06 29.62 12.20
C MET A 244 30.86 28.80 11.18
N ALA A 245 32.19 28.71 11.33
CA ALA A 245 33.03 27.91 10.45
C ALA A 245 32.78 26.40 10.64
N LEU A 246 32.64 25.96 11.89
CA LEU A 246 32.29 24.57 12.22
C LEU A 246 30.85 24.23 11.79
N GLU A 247 29.90 25.15 11.93
CA GLU A 247 28.51 24.98 11.46
C GLU A 247 28.46 24.75 9.93
N ASP A 248 29.17 25.55 9.14
CA ASP A 248 29.29 25.35 7.67
C ASP A 248 30.03 24.05 7.31
N GLU A 249 31.05 23.64 8.07
CA GLU A 249 31.71 22.34 7.88
C GLU A 249 30.76 21.17 8.17
N THR A 250 29.99 21.22 9.26
CA THR A 250 28.97 20.19 9.57
C THR A 250 27.88 20.12 8.51
N GLN A 251 27.38 21.27 8.03
CA GLN A 251 26.36 21.29 6.98
C GLN A 251 26.86 20.67 5.66
N ARG A 252 28.15 20.82 5.33
CA ARG A 252 28.75 20.15 4.17
C ARG A 252 28.86 18.64 4.37
N ALA A 253 29.31 18.21 5.55
CA ALA A 253 29.37 16.79 5.90
C ALA A 253 27.99 16.11 5.84
N ASP A 254 26.94 16.76 6.35
CA ASP A 254 25.56 16.27 6.28
C ASP A 254 25.07 16.07 4.83
N LEU A 255 25.45 16.96 3.91
CA LEU A 255 25.10 16.86 2.50
C LEU A 255 25.87 15.73 1.79
N GLU A 256 27.15 15.54 2.12
CA GLU A 256 27.96 14.43 1.62
C GLU A 256 27.45 13.08 2.15
N GLU A 257 27.06 13.00 3.43
CA GLU A 257 26.44 11.83 4.03
C GLU A 257 25.10 11.49 3.36
N GLN A 258 24.24 12.48 3.12
CA GLN A 258 22.98 12.27 2.38
C GLN A 258 23.22 11.72 0.97
N ALA A 259 24.21 12.27 0.24
CA ALA A 259 24.59 11.79 -1.08
C ALA A 259 25.12 10.34 -1.04
N TYR A 260 25.91 10.00 -0.03
CA TYR A 260 26.40 8.65 0.20
C TYR A 260 25.25 7.67 0.47
N TRP A 261 24.32 7.99 1.38
CA TRP A 261 23.17 7.13 1.68
C TRP A 261 22.25 6.94 0.48
N MET A 262 21.97 7.98 -0.31
CA MET A 262 21.18 7.84 -1.53
C MET A 262 21.84 6.87 -2.53
N SER A 263 23.15 7.01 -2.75
CA SER A 263 23.92 6.11 -3.63
C SER A 263 23.91 4.67 -3.10
N ARG A 264 24.14 4.48 -1.80
CA ARG A 264 24.12 3.17 -1.15
C ARG A 264 22.75 2.49 -1.29
N ASN A 265 21.67 3.23 -1.06
CA ASN A 265 20.32 2.70 -1.14
C ASN A 265 19.97 2.30 -2.59
N SER A 266 20.36 3.07 -3.61
CA SER A 266 20.16 2.64 -5.01
C SER A 266 20.90 1.35 -5.36
N LEU A 267 22.12 1.16 -4.82
CA LEU A 267 22.87 -0.09 -5.01
C LEU A 267 22.27 -1.27 -4.23
N GLU A 268 21.63 -1.00 -3.10
CA GLU A 268 20.91 -2.01 -2.30
C GLU A 268 19.62 -2.45 -3.00
N ASP A 269 18.89 -1.52 -3.62
CA ASP A 269 17.72 -1.79 -4.48
C ASP A 269 18.12 -2.61 -5.73
N ASP A 270 19.18 -2.23 -6.45
CA ASP A 270 19.70 -2.98 -7.60
C ASP A 270 20.10 -4.42 -7.22
N LEU A 271 20.79 -4.58 -6.09
CA LEU A 271 21.20 -5.88 -5.55
C LEU A 271 19.99 -6.71 -5.11
N HIS A 272 18.95 -6.06 -4.57
CA HIS A 272 17.70 -6.72 -4.24
C HIS A 272 16.98 -7.23 -5.49
N GLU A 273 16.84 -6.41 -6.54
CA GLU A 273 16.23 -6.85 -7.82
C GLU A 273 16.99 -8.05 -8.40
N ALA A 274 18.32 -7.97 -8.46
CA ALA A 274 19.17 -9.05 -8.96
C ALA A 274 19.00 -10.35 -8.15
N THR A 275 18.87 -10.24 -6.82
CA THR A 275 18.66 -11.37 -5.91
C THR A 275 17.29 -12.01 -6.08
N VAL A 276 16.22 -11.21 -6.16
CA VAL A 276 14.85 -11.67 -6.42
C VAL A 276 14.74 -12.33 -7.80
N ARG A 277 15.44 -11.77 -8.80
CA ARG A 277 15.49 -12.34 -10.14
C ARG A 277 16.20 -13.69 -10.18
N LEU A 278 17.29 -13.85 -9.42
CA LEU A 278 17.98 -15.13 -9.27
C LEU A 278 17.11 -16.20 -8.59
N SER A 279 16.47 -15.88 -7.47
CA SER A 279 15.61 -16.84 -6.75
C SER A 279 14.41 -17.25 -7.61
N PHE A 280 13.76 -16.30 -8.30
CA PHE A 280 12.70 -16.61 -9.26
C PHE A 280 13.15 -17.58 -10.36
N LEU A 281 14.34 -17.37 -10.95
CA LEU A 281 14.88 -18.26 -11.98
C LEU A 281 15.25 -19.64 -11.43
N GLN A 282 15.74 -19.73 -10.20
CA GLN A 282 16.02 -21.00 -9.52
C GLN A 282 14.73 -21.80 -9.26
N GLU A 283 13.69 -21.17 -8.72
CA GLU A 283 12.38 -21.80 -8.50
C GLU A 283 11.73 -22.23 -9.81
N LYS A 284 11.81 -21.41 -10.86
CA LYS A 284 11.33 -21.80 -12.20
C LYS A 284 12.10 -23.01 -12.73
N PHE A 285 13.43 -23.03 -12.62
CA PHE A 285 14.25 -24.17 -13.02
C PHE A 285 13.88 -25.43 -12.23
N ALA A 286 13.68 -25.33 -10.92
CA ALA A 286 13.25 -26.45 -10.08
C ALA A 286 11.86 -26.98 -10.49
N HIS A 287 10.92 -26.09 -10.80
CA HIS A 287 9.60 -26.46 -11.31
C HIS A 287 9.68 -27.16 -12.67
N ASP A 288 10.32 -26.53 -13.66
CA ASP A 288 10.45 -27.05 -15.02
C ASP A 288 11.22 -28.40 -15.02
N HIS A 289 12.23 -28.53 -14.16
CA HIS A 289 12.93 -29.79 -13.92
C HIS A 289 11.99 -30.85 -13.34
N GLN A 290 11.21 -30.54 -12.30
CA GLN A 290 10.23 -31.49 -11.75
C GLN A 290 9.16 -31.91 -12.78
N GLN A 291 8.72 -31.01 -13.66
CA GLN A 291 7.80 -31.35 -14.74
C GLN A 291 8.45 -32.26 -15.78
N LEU A 292 9.68 -31.98 -16.19
CA LEU A 292 10.46 -32.87 -17.06
C LEU A 292 10.62 -34.26 -16.42
N ASP A 293 10.94 -34.30 -15.13
CA ASP A 293 11.11 -35.52 -14.33
C ASP A 293 9.80 -36.33 -14.21
N ARG A 294 8.63 -35.67 -14.22
CA ARG A 294 7.33 -36.32 -14.32
C ARG A 294 7.08 -36.85 -15.73
N LEU A 295 7.29 -36.03 -16.75
CA LEU A 295 7.06 -36.37 -18.15
C LEU A 295 7.97 -37.52 -18.64
N GLN A 296 9.20 -37.61 -18.13
CA GLN A 296 10.10 -38.74 -18.38
C GLN A 296 9.65 -40.05 -17.71
N ARG A 297 8.89 -39.96 -16.61
CA ARG A 297 8.33 -41.14 -15.91
C ARG A 297 6.96 -41.55 -16.45
N THR A 298 6.16 -40.63 -16.97
CA THR A 298 4.89 -40.94 -17.64
C THR A 298 5.15 -41.68 -18.95
N ASN A 299 4.54 -42.83 -19.10
CA ASN A 299 4.64 -43.63 -20.31
C ASN A 299 3.22 -43.90 -20.80
N VAL A 300 2.89 -43.31 -21.96
CA VAL A 300 1.54 -43.35 -22.55
C VAL A 300 0.97 -44.77 -22.60
N TYR A 301 1.80 -45.80 -22.83
CA TYR A 301 1.36 -47.19 -22.84
C TYR A 301 1.00 -47.73 -21.45
N ASN A 302 1.79 -47.40 -20.43
CA ASN A 302 1.50 -47.80 -19.06
C ASN A 302 0.29 -47.05 -18.50
N ASP A 303 0.10 -45.79 -18.87
CA ASP A 303 -1.00 -44.93 -18.41
C ASP A 303 -2.34 -45.28 -19.10
N THR A 304 -2.31 -45.78 -20.35
CA THR A 304 -3.52 -46.23 -21.08
C THR A 304 -3.90 -47.68 -20.80
N PHE A 305 -2.92 -48.53 -20.45
CA PHE A 305 -3.12 -49.94 -20.12
C PHE A 305 -2.39 -50.31 -18.83
N CYS A 306 -2.93 -49.83 -17.70
CA CYS A 306 -2.45 -50.09 -16.35
C CYS A 306 -2.62 -51.57 -15.97
N ILE A 307 -1.64 -52.42 -16.33
CA ILE A 307 -1.65 -53.85 -15.96
C ILE A 307 -1.04 -54.05 -14.56
N GLY A 308 -1.88 -54.43 -13.61
CA GLY A 308 -1.54 -54.71 -12.22
C GLY A 308 -1.94 -56.12 -11.78
N HIS A 309 -2.04 -56.30 -10.47
CA HIS A 309 -2.62 -57.50 -9.86
C HIS A 309 -3.39 -57.14 -8.59
N ASP A 310 -4.49 -57.84 -8.35
CA ASP A 310 -5.27 -57.75 -7.10
C ASP A 310 -5.33 -59.15 -6.49
N GLY A 311 -4.47 -59.39 -5.50
CA GLY A 311 -4.23 -60.72 -4.93
C GLY A 311 -3.97 -61.79 -6.00
N TYR A 312 -4.92 -62.71 -6.17
CA TYR A 312 -4.87 -63.80 -7.14
C TYR A 312 -5.21 -63.37 -8.58
N PHE A 313 -5.94 -62.27 -8.77
CA PHE A 313 -6.35 -61.77 -10.08
C PHE A 313 -5.24 -60.96 -10.75
N GLY A 314 -5.19 -60.99 -12.08
CA GLY A 314 -4.55 -59.93 -12.86
C GLY A 314 -5.56 -58.80 -13.10
N THR A 315 -5.10 -57.55 -13.09
CA THR A 315 -5.96 -56.38 -13.34
C THR A 315 -5.50 -55.58 -14.55
N ILE A 316 -6.44 -55.00 -15.29
CA ILE A 316 -6.18 -54.05 -16.38
C ILE A 316 -7.08 -52.83 -16.20
N ASN A 317 -6.49 -51.64 -16.07
CA ASN A 317 -7.18 -50.38 -15.73
C ASN A 317 -8.15 -50.52 -14.54
N GLY A 318 -7.76 -51.30 -13.53
CA GLY A 318 -8.55 -51.59 -12.32
C GLY A 318 -9.58 -52.72 -12.45
N LEU A 319 -9.86 -53.22 -13.66
CA LEU A 319 -10.79 -54.34 -13.89
C LEU A 319 -10.10 -55.68 -13.63
N ARG A 320 -10.72 -56.57 -12.85
CA ARG A 320 -10.20 -57.91 -12.51
C ARG A 320 -10.52 -58.92 -13.61
N LEU A 321 -9.47 -59.60 -14.11
CA LEU A 321 -9.58 -60.64 -15.12
C LEU A 321 -9.44 -62.03 -14.47
N GLY A 322 -10.59 -62.63 -14.14
CA GLY A 322 -10.69 -63.97 -13.56
C GLY A 322 -11.95 -64.13 -12.71
N ARG A 323 -12.10 -65.29 -12.08
CA ARG A 323 -13.18 -65.63 -11.15
C ARG A 323 -12.65 -66.65 -10.13
N LEU A 324 -12.89 -66.44 -8.83
CA LEU A 324 -12.61 -67.45 -7.80
C LEU A 324 -13.93 -67.91 -7.16
N PRO A 325 -14.01 -69.15 -6.64
CA PRO A 325 -15.20 -69.62 -5.94
C PRO A 325 -15.53 -68.81 -4.68
N ASN A 326 -14.49 -68.26 -4.01
CA ASN A 326 -14.62 -67.45 -2.81
C ASN A 326 -14.80 -65.95 -3.09
N GLN A 327 -14.56 -65.51 -4.33
CA GLN A 327 -14.68 -64.10 -4.73
C GLN A 327 -15.15 -64.05 -6.19
N ASN A 328 -16.45 -63.90 -6.36
CA ASN A 328 -17.11 -63.78 -7.64
C ASN A 328 -16.91 -62.38 -8.22
N VAL A 329 -16.22 -62.31 -9.36
CA VAL A 329 -16.14 -61.12 -10.20
C VAL A 329 -17.31 -61.16 -11.19
N ASP A 330 -17.95 -60.01 -11.42
CA ASP A 330 -19.08 -59.92 -12.34
C ASP A 330 -18.65 -60.12 -13.79
N TRP A 331 -19.48 -60.81 -14.56
CA TRP A 331 -19.19 -61.08 -15.97
C TRP A 331 -19.07 -59.79 -16.81
N ALA A 332 -19.74 -58.70 -16.43
CA ALA A 332 -19.56 -57.40 -17.07
C ALA A 332 -18.11 -56.87 -16.90
N GLU A 333 -17.51 -57.04 -15.71
CA GLU A 333 -16.13 -56.64 -15.41
C GLU A 333 -15.13 -57.52 -16.18
N ILE A 334 -15.33 -58.85 -16.17
CA ILE A 334 -14.51 -59.82 -16.91
C ILE A 334 -14.56 -59.54 -18.43
N ASN A 335 -15.74 -59.29 -18.97
CA ASN A 335 -15.94 -58.99 -20.40
C ASN A 335 -15.29 -57.64 -20.78
N ALA A 336 -15.39 -56.62 -19.93
CA ALA A 336 -14.72 -55.34 -20.14
C ALA A 336 -13.20 -55.47 -20.08
N ALA A 337 -12.67 -56.25 -19.13
CA ALA A 337 -11.24 -56.55 -19.02
C ALA A 337 -10.71 -57.31 -20.23
N TRP A 338 -11.44 -58.32 -20.74
CA TRP A 338 -11.12 -58.99 -22.01
C TRP A 338 -11.16 -58.04 -23.21
N GLY A 339 -12.12 -57.10 -23.23
CA GLY A 339 -12.19 -56.05 -24.25
C GLY A 339 -10.98 -55.13 -24.29
N GLN A 340 -10.54 -54.65 -23.12
CA GLN A 340 -9.33 -53.85 -23.00
C GLN A 340 -8.06 -54.67 -23.33
N THR A 341 -8.04 -55.95 -22.97
CA THR A 341 -6.92 -56.85 -23.27
C THR A 341 -6.81 -57.14 -24.77
N LEU A 342 -7.93 -57.26 -25.49
CA LEU A 342 -7.94 -57.37 -26.95
C LEU A 342 -7.51 -56.06 -27.62
N LEU A 343 -7.98 -54.91 -27.11
CA LEU A 343 -7.58 -53.59 -27.60
C LEU A 343 -6.07 -53.39 -27.45
N LEU A 344 -5.50 -53.74 -26.31
CA LEU A 344 -4.05 -53.76 -26.07
C LEU A 344 -3.30 -54.63 -27.08
N LEU A 345 -3.77 -55.86 -27.34
CA LEU A 345 -3.11 -56.73 -28.32
C LEU A 345 -3.18 -56.15 -29.75
N ALA A 346 -4.28 -55.47 -30.09
CA ALA A 346 -4.45 -54.80 -31.37
C ALA A 346 -3.52 -53.57 -31.52
N THR A 347 -3.41 -52.71 -30.50
CA THR A 347 -2.53 -51.54 -30.54
C THR A 347 -1.05 -51.94 -30.59
N VAL A 348 -0.64 -52.96 -29.83
CA VAL A 348 0.72 -53.51 -29.88
C VAL A 348 1.02 -54.09 -31.27
N ALA A 349 0.09 -54.81 -31.89
CA ALA A 349 0.25 -55.34 -33.25
C ALA A 349 0.34 -54.24 -34.32
N GLU A 350 -0.50 -53.20 -34.23
CA GLU A 350 -0.47 -52.04 -35.12
C GLU A 350 0.86 -51.28 -35.01
N ARG A 351 1.36 -51.05 -33.79
CA ARG A 351 2.65 -50.41 -33.52
C ARG A 351 3.84 -51.20 -34.06
N LEU A 352 3.78 -52.52 -33.97
CA LEU A 352 4.76 -53.44 -34.57
C LEU A 352 4.54 -53.67 -36.08
N LYS A 353 3.48 -53.10 -36.67
CA LYS A 353 3.04 -53.33 -38.06
C LYS A 353 2.86 -54.82 -38.40
N TYR A 354 2.44 -55.61 -37.42
CA TYR A 354 2.25 -57.05 -37.55
C TYR A 354 0.81 -57.43 -37.90
N THR A 355 0.63 -58.25 -38.93
CA THR A 355 -0.66 -58.84 -39.29
C THR A 355 -0.72 -60.31 -38.86
N PHE A 356 -1.70 -60.66 -38.03
CA PHE A 356 -1.93 -62.04 -37.57
C PHE A 356 -2.27 -62.98 -38.72
N GLN A 357 -1.80 -64.23 -38.63
CA GLN A 357 -2.06 -65.25 -39.63
C GLN A 357 -3.35 -66.01 -39.27
N GLY A 358 -4.35 -65.94 -40.15
CA GLY A 358 -5.65 -66.61 -39.95
C GLY A 358 -6.58 -65.95 -38.92
N TYR A 359 -6.24 -64.77 -38.39
CA TYR A 359 -7.06 -64.05 -37.41
C TYR A 359 -7.12 -62.54 -37.70
N ARG A 360 -8.24 -61.90 -37.34
CA ARG A 360 -8.40 -60.44 -37.31
C ARG A 360 -9.05 -60.05 -35.99
N LEU A 361 -8.41 -59.15 -35.25
CA LEU A 361 -8.91 -58.67 -33.96
C LEU A 361 -9.97 -57.57 -34.16
N ARG A 362 -11.06 -57.61 -33.39
CA ARG A 362 -12.12 -56.59 -33.36
C ARG A 362 -12.40 -56.16 -31.92
N PRO A 363 -11.66 -55.17 -31.38
CA PRO A 363 -11.98 -54.56 -30.10
C PRO A 363 -13.33 -53.81 -30.22
N GLN A 364 -14.32 -54.26 -29.45
CA GLN A 364 -15.69 -53.73 -29.41
C GLN A 364 -16.14 -53.53 -27.95
N GLY A 365 -15.27 -52.96 -27.12
CA GLY A 365 -15.51 -52.83 -25.68
C GLY A 365 -15.75 -54.19 -25.02
N SER A 366 -16.76 -54.28 -24.16
CA SER A 366 -17.14 -55.53 -23.46
C SER A 366 -17.70 -56.62 -24.37
N THR A 367 -18.00 -56.36 -25.65
CA THR A 367 -18.46 -57.37 -26.62
C THR A 367 -17.42 -57.66 -27.71
N SER A 368 -16.14 -57.60 -27.33
CA SER A 368 -15.00 -57.82 -28.22
C SER A 368 -14.95 -59.21 -28.86
N ARG A 369 -14.43 -59.29 -30.10
CA ARG A 369 -14.44 -60.49 -30.94
C ARG A 369 -13.12 -60.71 -31.69
N ILE A 370 -12.85 -61.96 -32.05
CA ILE A 370 -11.79 -62.34 -32.99
C ILE A 370 -12.44 -63.01 -34.20
N GLU A 371 -12.20 -62.48 -35.39
CA GLU A 371 -12.59 -63.11 -36.66
C GLU A 371 -11.49 -64.12 -37.05
N LYS A 372 -11.77 -65.43 -36.99
CA LYS A 372 -10.88 -66.45 -37.58
C LYS A 372 -11.16 -66.57 -39.07
N LEU A 373 -10.13 -66.38 -39.89
CA LEU A 373 -10.15 -66.38 -41.35
C LEU A 373 -9.63 -67.73 -41.87
N GLU A 374 -10.55 -68.58 -42.31
CA GLU A 374 -10.21 -69.85 -42.94
C GLU A 374 -10.28 -69.71 -44.47
N TYR A 375 -9.11 -69.65 -45.12
CA TYR A 375 -9.02 -69.70 -46.58
C TYR A 375 -9.28 -71.13 -47.05
N PRO A 376 -10.23 -71.37 -47.98
CA PRO A 376 -10.44 -72.71 -48.52
C PRO A 376 -9.17 -73.23 -49.20
N GLN A 377 -8.58 -74.29 -48.65
CA GLN A 377 -7.54 -75.03 -49.37
C GLN A 377 -8.18 -75.69 -50.59
N GLN A 378 -7.84 -75.22 -51.78
CA GLN A 378 -8.09 -75.98 -53.00
C GLN A 378 -7.23 -77.24 -52.96
N PHE A 379 -7.87 -78.39 -52.78
CA PHE A 379 -7.22 -79.67 -53.01
C PHE A 379 -6.84 -79.77 -54.50
N PRO A 380 -5.56 -80.01 -54.85
CA PRO A 380 -5.25 -80.49 -56.18
C PRO A 380 -5.79 -81.92 -56.33
N ASP A 381 -6.06 -82.30 -57.59
CA ASP A 381 -6.48 -83.64 -58.05
C ASP A 381 -7.95 -84.04 -57.87
N THR A 382 -8.81 -83.55 -58.78
CA THR A 382 -9.88 -84.35 -59.43
C THR A 382 -10.46 -83.66 -60.68
N ALA A 383 -9.60 -83.20 -61.60
CA ALA A 383 -10.05 -82.60 -62.88
C ALA A 383 -9.10 -82.89 -64.06
N ARG A 384 -8.70 -84.15 -64.22
CA ARG A 384 -8.02 -84.66 -65.43
C ARG A 384 -8.89 -85.71 -66.13
N GLN A 385 -9.94 -85.27 -66.82
CA GLN A 385 -10.50 -85.89 -68.03
C GLN A 385 -11.62 -85.02 -68.62
N HIS A 386 -11.86 -85.17 -69.93
CA HIS A 386 -12.83 -84.44 -70.76
C HIS A 386 -12.52 -82.97 -71.09
N ALA A 387 -11.50 -82.78 -71.93
CA ALA A 387 -11.47 -81.65 -72.86
C ALA A 387 -12.20 -82.04 -74.16
N ALA A 388 -13.44 -81.55 -74.35
CA ALA A 388 -14.11 -81.38 -75.65
C ALA A 388 -15.51 -80.77 -75.43
N GLY A 389 -15.67 -79.47 -75.65
CA GLY A 389 -16.95 -78.79 -75.43
C GLY A 389 -16.84 -77.29 -75.63
N ARG A 390 -17.32 -76.81 -76.77
CA ARG A 390 -17.28 -75.41 -77.20
C ARG A 390 -18.55 -74.72 -76.73
N ASP A 391 -18.46 -73.74 -75.84
CA ASP A 391 -19.26 -72.51 -75.99
C ASP A 391 -18.79 -71.33 -75.14
N ARG A 392 -19.06 -70.12 -75.64
CA ARG A 392 -18.76 -68.85 -74.98
C ARG A 392 -19.92 -68.47 -74.06
N GLY A 393 -19.69 -68.51 -72.74
CA GLY A 393 -20.62 -68.00 -71.73
C GLY A 393 -19.88 -67.17 -70.69
N LEU A 394 -20.37 -65.95 -70.45
CA LEU A 394 -19.90 -65.03 -69.42
C LEU A 394 -19.90 -65.70 -68.04
N HIS A 395 -18.75 -65.74 -67.33
CA HIS A 395 -18.57 -65.71 -65.86
C HIS A 395 -17.16 -66.23 -65.48
N SER A 396 -16.15 -65.36 -65.51
CA SER A 396 -14.83 -65.61 -64.91
C SER A 396 -14.58 -64.63 -63.77
N ALA A 397 -15.20 -64.91 -62.63
CA ALA A 397 -15.05 -64.16 -61.38
C ALA A 397 -14.72 -65.14 -60.23
N ALA A 398 -13.58 -65.82 -60.36
CA ALA A 398 -13.11 -66.82 -59.39
C ALA A 398 -11.58 -66.84 -59.32
N ALA A 399 -10.98 -65.78 -58.77
CA ALA A 399 -9.53 -65.68 -58.55
C ALA A 399 -9.15 -65.12 -57.16
N ASN A 400 -10.11 -65.07 -56.23
CA ASN A 400 -9.88 -64.90 -54.78
C ASN A 400 -11.07 -65.56 -54.07
N PRO A 401 -10.90 -66.70 -53.38
CA PRO A 401 -11.95 -67.22 -52.51
C PRO A 401 -12.07 -66.30 -51.28
N GLU A 402 -13.25 -65.71 -51.07
CA GLU A 402 -13.50 -64.96 -49.82
C GLU A 402 -13.27 -65.89 -48.62
N PRO A 403 -12.44 -65.51 -47.64
CA PRO A 403 -12.13 -66.37 -46.50
C PRO A 403 -13.40 -66.60 -45.69
N LYS A 404 -13.61 -67.84 -45.25
CA LYS A 404 -14.71 -68.18 -44.35
C LYS A 404 -14.43 -67.53 -42.99
N VAL A 405 -15.11 -66.42 -42.73
CA VAL A 405 -14.99 -65.67 -41.48
C VAL A 405 -15.82 -66.37 -40.39
N THR A 406 -15.15 -66.86 -39.34
CA THR A 406 -15.82 -67.41 -38.16
C THR A 406 -15.61 -66.47 -36.98
N PRO A 407 -16.67 -65.80 -36.48
CA PRO A 407 -16.55 -64.91 -35.32
C PRO A 407 -16.43 -65.74 -34.03
N LEU A 408 -15.41 -65.43 -33.24
CA LEU A 408 -15.15 -66.00 -31.93
C LEU A 408 -15.33 -64.90 -30.88
N ASP A 409 -16.30 -65.08 -29.99
CA ASP A 409 -16.63 -64.09 -28.96
C ASP A 409 -15.63 -64.15 -27.79
N LEU A 410 -15.15 -62.99 -27.31
CA LEU A 410 -14.34 -62.85 -26.08
C LEU A 410 -15.17 -62.31 -24.91
N PHE A 411 -16.46 -62.67 -24.86
CA PHE A 411 -17.37 -62.30 -23.79
C PHE A 411 -18.36 -63.44 -23.49
N SER A 412 -18.92 -63.42 -22.28
CA SER A 412 -19.91 -64.40 -21.81
C SER A 412 -21.00 -63.72 -20.96
N SER A 413 -22.24 -64.20 -21.08
CA SER A 413 -23.42 -63.59 -20.42
C SER A 413 -23.72 -64.13 -19.00
N GLY A 414 -22.92 -65.07 -18.49
CA GLY A 414 -22.75 -65.33 -17.05
C GLY A 414 -23.81 -66.12 -16.28
N ASP A 415 -25.10 -65.89 -16.51
CA ASP A 415 -26.13 -66.93 -16.32
C ASP A 415 -25.79 -68.06 -17.32
N MET A 416 -25.89 -69.36 -17.04
CA MET A 416 -26.63 -70.09 -16.01
C MET A 416 -27.36 -71.29 -16.66
N ALA A 417 -28.62 -71.11 -17.08
CA ALA A 417 -29.50 -72.21 -17.52
C ALA A 417 -29.22 -72.84 -18.91
N ILE A 418 -29.03 -74.18 -18.94
CA ILE A 418 -29.23 -75.23 -19.98
C ILE A 418 -28.86 -74.94 -21.46
N GLY A 419 -29.22 -73.81 -22.08
CA GLY A 419 -28.89 -73.49 -23.48
C GLY A 419 -27.42 -73.15 -23.76
N ARG A 420 -26.49 -73.57 -22.89
CA ARG A 420 -25.21 -72.85 -22.67
C ARG A 420 -23.90 -73.60 -22.86
N LEU A 421 -23.91 -74.90 -23.14
CA LEU A 421 -22.67 -75.59 -23.53
C LEU A 421 -22.05 -75.02 -24.82
N LEU A 422 -22.85 -74.37 -25.69
CA LEU A 422 -22.37 -73.78 -26.93
C LEU A 422 -21.72 -72.39 -26.74
N ASN A 423 -22.22 -71.55 -25.82
CA ASN A 423 -21.69 -70.20 -25.62
C ASN A 423 -20.36 -70.22 -24.87
N HIS A 424 -20.21 -71.04 -23.82
CA HIS A 424 -18.92 -71.26 -23.19
C HIS A 424 -17.90 -71.85 -24.17
N ARG A 425 -18.31 -72.78 -25.05
CA ARG A 425 -17.45 -73.32 -26.11
C ARG A 425 -17.00 -72.26 -27.15
N ARG A 426 -17.83 -71.24 -27.42
CA ARG A 426 -17.43 -70.09 -28.26
C ARG A 426 -16.43 -69.19 -27.53
N PHE A 427 -16.68 -68.87 -26.26
CA PHE A 427 -15.79 -68.09 -25.42
C PHE A 427 -14.42 -68.76 -25.24
N ASP A 428 -14.40 -70.06 -24.94
CA ASP A 428 -13.19 -70.90 -24.91
C ASP A 428 -12.43 -70.85 -26.25
N SER A 429 -13.15 -70.95 -27.38
CA SER A 429 -12.55 -70.86 -28.71
C SER A 429 -11.97 -69.47 -28.98
N GLY A 430 -12.61 -68.41 -28.48
CA GLY A 430 -12.11 -67.03 -28.51
C GLY A 430 -10.84 -66.85 -27.69
N MET A 431 -10.81 -67.35 -26.45
CA MET A 431 -9.63 -67.26 -25.57
C MET A 431 -8.44 -68.08 -26.11
N VAL A 432 -8.69 -69.24 -26.71
CA VAL A 432 -7.65 -70.01 -27.41
C VAL A 432 -7.13 -69.27 -28.64
N ALA A 433 -8.01 -68.65 -29.43
CA ALA A 433 -7.59 -67.81 -30.56
C ALA A 433 -6.80 -66.56 -30.11
N PHE A 434 -7.16 -65.97 -28.97
CA PHE A 434 -6.40 -64.89 -28.35
C PHE A 434 -4.99 -65.36 -27.94
N LEU A 435 -4.87 -66.52 -27.30
CA LEU A 435 -3.56 -67.11 -26.95
C LEU A 435 -2.72 -67.43 -28.20
N ASP A 436 -3.32 -67.93 -29.28
CA ASP A 436 -2.61 -68.15 -30.55
C ASP A 436 -2.09 -66.82 -31.12
N CYS A 437 -2.94 -65.79 -31.18
CA CYS A 437 -2.52 -64.43 -31.59
C CYS A 437 -1.37 -63.90 -30.71
N LEU A 438 -1.49 -64.00 -29.39
CA LEU A 438 -0.46 -63.59 -28.44
C LEU A 438 0.87 -64.36 -28.64
N GLY A 439 0.77 -65.66 -28.93
CA GLY A 439 1.92 -66.51 -29.25
C GLY A 439 2.55 -66.23 -30.62
N GLN A 440 1.75 -65.91 -31.64
CA GLN A 440 2.22 -65.45 -32.96
C GLN A 440 3.01 -64.14 -32.82
N LEU A 441 2.46 -63.17 -32.09
CA LEU A 441 3.10 -61.88 -31.85
C LEU A 441 4.38 -62.03 -31.02
N GLY A 442 4.36 -62.84 -29.96
CA GLY A 442 5.56 -63.16 -29.17
C GLY A 442 6.69 -63.76 -30.01
N LYS A 443 6.38 -64.76 -30.86
CA LYS A 443 7.34 -65.36 -31.80
C LYS A 443 7.82 -64.39 -32.88
N HIS A 444 6.99 -63.43 -33.28
CA HIS A 444 7.40 -62.36 -34.20
C HIS A 444 8.42 -61.44 -33.52
N VAL A 445 8.12 -60.96 -32.30
CA VAL A 445 9.00 -60.09 -31.52
C VAL A 445 10.32 -60.78 -31.18
N GLU A 446 10.31 -62.04 -30.74
CA GLU A 446 11.54 -62.80 -30.49
C GLU A 446 12.41 -62.92 -31.76
N ARG A 447 11.79 -63.09 -32.93
CA ARG A 447 12.51 -63.13 -34.21
C ARG A 447 13.10 -61.76 -34.57
N THR A 448 12.35 -60.67 -34.46
CA THR A 448 12.87 -59.33 -34.74
C THR A 448 14.01 -58.96 -33.79
N SER A 449 13.85 -59.19 -32.49
CA SER A 449 14.88 -58.89 -31.49
C SER A 449 16.16 -59.75 -31.66
N SER A 450 16.05 -60.92 -32.31
CA SER A 450 17.22 -61.75 -32.63
C SER A 450 18.03 -61.26 -33.84
N LEU A 451 17.39 -60.52 -34.75
CA LEU A 451 18.02 -59.97 -35.96
C LEU A 451 18.85 -58.72 -35.64
N ASP A 452 18.37 -57.83 -34.77
CA ASP A 452 19.06 -56.58 -34.41
C ASP A 452 20.39 -56.81 -33.65
N ILE A 453 20.52 -57.95 -32.96
CA ILE A 453 21.76 -58.31 -32.23
C ILE A 453 22.92 -58.60 -33.20
N ASN A 454 22.65 -59.03 -34.43
CA ASN A 454 23.68 -59.49 -35.36
C ASN A 454 24.41 -58.35 -36.13
N THR A 455 24.05 -57.08 -35.88
CA THR A 455 24.52 -55.94 -36.70
C THR A 455 25.40 -54.93 -35.93
N LYS A 456 25.68 -55.14 -34.63
CA LYS A 456 26.63 -54.30 -33.86
C LYS A 456 27.46 -55.12 -32.85
N PRO A 457 28.72 -55.47 -33.16
CA PRO A 457 29.64 -56.07 -32.19
C PRO A 457 30.21 -54.99 -31.26
N ILE A 458 29.45 -54.62 -30.21
CA ILE A 458 30.00 -53.81 -29.11
C ILE A 458 30.73 -54.75 -28.15
N SER A 459 32.05 -54.77 -28.25
CA SER A 459 32.93 -55.41 -27.27
C SER A 459 32.79 -54.71 -25.92
N ASN A 460 32.05 -55.31 -24.99
CA ASN A 460 32.18 -55.00 -23.57
C ASN A 460 32.50 -56.28 -22.79
N ARG A 461 33.80 -56.52 -22.58
CA ARG A 461 34.30 -57.52 -21.64
C ARG A 461 34.04 -57.00 -20.23
N ASN A 462 33.02 -57.51 -19.55
CA ASN A 462 32.97 -57.77 -18.10
C ASN A 462 31.54 -58.13 -17.64
N ALA A 463 31.21 -59.42 -17.70
CA ALA A 463 30.12 -60.00 -16.91
C ALA A 463 30.48 -61.47 -16.61
N GLY A 464 30.41 -61.85 -15.34
CA GLY A 464 30.85 -63.16 -14.86
C GLY A 464 29.96 -64.33 -15.29
N LEU A 465 30.51 -65.52 -15.17
CA LEU A 465 29.94 -66.81 -15.56
C LEU A 465 28.54 -67.06 -14.94
N ARG A 466 27.47 -66.88 -15.73
CA ARG A 466 26.19 -67.58 -15.58
C ARG A 466 25.57 -67.80 -16.96
N ASN A 467 25.16 -69.03 -17.22
CA ASN A 467 24.62 -69.49 -18.51
C ASN A 467 23.58 -68.53 -19.07
N PRO A 468 23.60 -68.18 -20.37
CA PRO A 468 22.53 -67.39 -20.96
C PRO A 468 21.25 -68.24 -21.01
N PRO A 469 20.19 -67.92 -20.25
CA PRO A 469 18.90 -68.51 -20.52
C PRO A 469 18.45 -68.03 -21.89
N THR A 470 17.96 -68.94 -22.74
CA THR A 470 17.39 -68.60 -24.05
C THR A 470 16.37 -67.48 -23.87
N LYS A 471 16.65 -66.30 -24.42
CA LYS A 471 15.97 -65.03 -24.13
C LYS A 471 14.57 -64.99 -24.76
N ARG A 472 13.65 -65.81 -24.22
CA ARG A 472 12.22 -65.71 -24.52
C ARG A 472 11.70 -64.39 -23.96
N LEU A 473 10.93 -63.67 -24.77
CA LEU A 473 10.35 -62.39 -24.35
C LEU A 473 9.10 -62.62 -23.49
N LEU A 474 8.37 -63.70 -23.78
CA LEU A 474 7.21 -64.11 -23.00
C LEU A 474 7.66 -64.95 -21.78
N PRO A 475 7.34 -64.54 -20.54
CA PRO A 475 7.72 -65.28 -19.35
C PRO A 475 6.99 -66.62 -19.21
N TYR A 476 5.80 -66.76 -19.82
CA TYR A 476 5.01 -67.98 -19.81
C TYR A 476 4.87 -68.55 -21.23
N PRO A 477 5.25 -69.83 -21.48
CA PRO A 477 5.10 -70.44 -22.78
C PRO A 477 3.61 -70.67 -23.10
N ILE A 478 3.22 -70.40 -24.34
CA ILE A 478 1.85 -70.62 -24.83
C ILE A 478 1.83 -71.86 -25.74
N GLN A 479 0.96 -72.82 -25.42
CA GLN A 479 0.79 -74.07 -26.17
C GLN A 479 -0.70 -74.39 -26.32
N GLY A 480 -1.29 -73.97 -27.45
CA GLY A 480 -2.71 -74.20 -27.73
C GLY A 480 -3.61 -73.52 -26.70
N ASP A 481 -4.30 -74.32 -25.89
CA ASP A 481 -5.21 -73.87 -24.83
C ASP A 481 -4.57 -73.70 -23.44
N LYS A 482 -3.25 -73.87 -23.34
CA LYS A 482 -2.48 -73.73 -22.10
C LYS A 482 -1.46 -72.60 -22.17
N ILE A 483 -1.32 -71.90 -21.05
CA ILE A 483 -0.31 -70.87 -20.83
C ILE A 483 0.44 -71.21 -19.53
N GLY A 484 1.75 -71.42 -19.64
CA GLY A 484 2.54 -72.02 -18.56
C GLY A 484 2.08 -73.46 -18.28
N ASP A 485 1.61 -73.70 -17.06
CA ASP A 485 1.11 -74.99 -16.57
C ASP A 485 -0.43 -75.12 -16.58
N VAL A 486 -1.16 -74.03 -16.84
CA VAL A 486 -2.62 -73.94 -16.69
C VAL A 486 -3.37 -73.75 -18.00
N SER A 487 -4.62 -74.23 -18.06
CA SER A 487 -5.53 -74.01 -19.20
C SER A 487 -6.36 -72.75 -19.03
N ILE A 488 -6.67 -72.08 -20.14
CA ILE A 488 -7.50 -70.86 -20.16
C ILE A 488 -9.01 -71.13 -20.34
N LYS A 489 -9.43 -72.39 -20.55
CA LYS A 489 -10.83 -72.74 -20.81
C LYS A 489 -11.64 -72.80 -19.51
N LEU A 490 -12.89 -72.34 -19.55
CA LEU A 490 -13.88 -72.58 -18.48
C LEU A 490 -14.69 -73.84 -18.81
N GLY A 491 -14.07 -75.01 -18.66
CA GLY A 491 -14.76 -76.29 -18.73
C GLY A 491 -15.56 -76.59 -17.46
N VAL A 492 -16.30 -77.70 -17.49
CA VAL A 492 -17.15 -78.14 -16.38
C VAL A 492 -16.37 -79.04 -15.43
N GLY A 493 -15.89 -78.49 -14.31
CA GLY A 493 -15.24 -79.27 -13.25
C GLY A 493 -14.74 -78.44 -12.06
N PHE A 494 -14.56 -79.10 -10.92
CA PHE A 494 -14.00 -78.49 -9.71
C PHE A 494 -12.55 -78.03 -9.96
N HIS A 495 -12.17 -76.86 -9.42
CA HIS A 495 -10.89 -76.13 -9.65
C HIS A 495 -10.65 -75.48 -11.04
N GLN A 496 -11.64 -75.39 -11.94
CA GLN A 496 -11.41 -74.70 -13.23
C GLN A 496 -11.35 -73.17 -13.11
N ASP A 497 -12.14 -72.54 -12.24
CA ASP A 497 -12.15 -71.09 -11.97
C ASP A 497 -10.77 -70.56 -11.50
N GLU A 498 -10.08 -71.32 -10.63
CA GLU A 498 -8.74 -70.98 -10.12
C GLU A 498 -7.67 -71.05 -11.22
N ASN A 499 -7.71 -72.12 -12.02
CA ASN A 499 -6.80 -72.31 -13.16
C ASN A 499 -7.04 -71.25 -14.25
N PHE A 500 -8.31 -70.93 -14.55
CA PHE A 500 -8.70 -69.86 -15.46
C PHE A 500 -8.18 -68.50 -15.01
N THR A 501 -8.31 -68.16 -13.72
CA THR A 501 -7.80 -66.90 -13.17
C THR A 501 -6.27 -66.83 -13.24
N LYS A 502 -5.58 -67.93 -12.91
CA LYS A 502 -4.11 -68.02 -13.05
C LYS A 502 -3.68 -67.88 -14.52
N ALA A 503 -4.40 -68.50 -15.45
CA ALA A 503 -4.15 -68.37 -16.89
C ALA A 503 -4.38 -66.94 -17.39
N CYS A 504 -5.43 -66.26 -16.95
CA CYS A 504 -5.70 -64.85 -17.24
C CYS A 504 -4.60 -63.93 -16.72
N LYS A 505 -4.13 -64.15 -15.48
CA LYS A 505 -3.01 -63.41 -14.90
C LYS A 505 -1.71 -63.62 -15.69
N TYR A 506 -1.45 -64.83 -16.17
CA TYR A 506 -0.31 -65.12 -17.06
C TYR A 506 -0.46 -64.45 -18.43
N ALA A 507 -1.66 -64.43 -19.02
CA ALA A 507 -1.93 -63.78 -20.29
C ALA A 507 -1.70 -62.26 -20.20
N LEU A 508 -2.23 -61.60 -19.16
CA LEU A 508 -1.96 -60.19 -18.87
C LEU A 508 -0.48 -59.92 -18.61
N THR A 509 0.23 -60.81 -17.92
CA THR A 509 1.68 -60.67 -17.71
C THR A 509 2.45 -60.74 -19.04
N CYS A 510 2.11 -61.69 -19.92
CA CYS A 510 2.68 -61.76 -21.26
C CYS A 510 2.38 -60.48 -22.09
N CYS A 511 1.17 -59.94 -22.00
CA CYS A 511 0.83 -58.66 -22.63
C CYS A 511 1.65 -57.49 -22.08
N LYS A 512 1.88 -57.44 -20.75
CA LYS A 512 2.73 -56.43 -20.09
C LYS A 512 4.18 -56.48 -20.57
N PHE A 513 4.74 -57.68 -20.77
CA PHE A 513 6.10 -57.84 -21.31
C PHE A 513 6.20 -57.40 -22.78
N LEU A 514 5.18 -57.66 -23.61
CA LEU A 514 5.12 -57.14 -24.98
C LEU A 514 4.99 -55.61 -25.01
N LEU A 515 4.16 -55.03 -24.14
CA LEU A 515 3.99 -53.58 -24.03
C LEU A 515 5.28 -52.89 -23.60
N ALA A 516 6.00 -53.44 -22.61
CA ALA A 516 7.31 -52.97 -22.21
C ALA A 516 8.35 -53.06 -23.34
N HIS A 517 8.30 -54.10 -24.17
CA HIS A 517 9.17 -54.22 -25.34
C HIS A 517 8.87 -53.15 -26.41
N VAL A 518 7.59 -52.92 -26.75
CA VAL A 518 7.20 -51.84 -27.70
C VAL A 518 7.61 -50.47 -27.15
N SER A 519 7.39 -50.20 -25.87
CA SER A 519 7.84 -48.98 -25.24
C SER A 519 9.36 -48.78 -25.35
N ASN A 520 10.14 -49.82 -25.05
CA ASN A 520 11.61 -49.76 -25.17
C ASN A 520 12.05 -49.52 -26.63
N LEU A 521 11.38 -50.12 -27.61
CA LEU A 521 11.64 -49.87 -29.04
C LEU A 521 11.31 -48.45 -29.47
N GLU A 522 10.26 -47.83 -28.92
CA GLU A 522 9.95 -46.42 -29.23
C GLU A 522 10.93 -45.46 -28.53
N SER A 523 11.31 -45.73 -27.27
CA SER A 523 12.38 -44.97 -26.59
C SER A 523 13.72 -45.05 -27.34
N GLN A 524 14.06 -46.20 -27.93
CA GLN A 524 15.26 -46.38 -28.77
C GLN A 524 15.19 -45.74 -30.16
N LYS A 525 14.01 -45.29 -30.60
CA LYS A 525 13.83 -44.53 -31.87
C LYS A 525 13.76 -43.03 -31.65
N ALA A 526 13.48 -42.60 -30.41
CA ALA A 526 13.41 -41.20 -30.01
C ALA A 526 14.75 -40.66 -29.49
N ALA A 527 15.67 -41.56 -29.09
CA ALA A 527 17.06 -41.30 -28.76
C ALA A 527 17.98 -41.51 -29.99
#